data_AF-A0A940UWB0-F1
#
_entry.id   AF-A0A940UWB0-F1
#
_cell.length_a   1.000
_cell.length_b   1.000
_cell.length_c   1.000
_cell.angle_alpha   90.00
_cell.angle_beta   90.00
_cell.angle_gamma   90.00
#
_symmetry.space_group_name_H-M   'P 1'
#
loop_
_entity.id
_entity.type
_entity.pdbx_description
1 polymer ?
#
loop_
_entity_poly.entity_id
_entity_poly.type
_entity_poly.pdbx_seq_one_letter_code
_entity_poly.pdbx_strand_id
1 'polypeptide(L)' 'LFIWDTERFLPSEISVDLGPESVNARIKGEIFDENRHLIQLEMKAVTYHNFSISEENGIFRATFVVDV' A
#
# COMPACT_ATOMS: atom_id res chain seq x y z
N LEU A 1 5.21 2.15 2.04
CA LEU A 1 6.59 1.84 2.45
C LEU A 1 7.35 3.13 2.67
N PHE A 2 7.84 3.81 1.62
CA PHE A 2 8.60 5.06 1.77
C PHE A 2 8.00 6.08 2.75
N ILE A 3 6.73 6.46 2.58
CA ILE A 3 6.05 7.42 3.48
C ILE A 3 6.02 6.94 4.95
N TRP A 4 5.87 5.63 5.18
CA TRP A 4 5.98 5.05 6.53
C TRP A 4 7.42 5.16 7.04
N ASP A 5 8.40 4.79 6.22
CA ASP A 5 9.81 4.76 6.63
C ASP A 5 10.36 6.16 6.93
N THR A 6 9.92 7.17 6.19
CA THR A 6 10.42 8.55 6.30
C THR A 6 9.58 9.43 7.23
N GLU A 7 8.26 9.25 7.25
CA GLU A 7 7.34 10.16 7.94
C GLU A 7 6.52 9.46 9.04
N ARG A 8 6.60 8.13 9.16
CA ARG A 8 5.80 7.32 10.08
C ARG A 8 4.29 7.53 9.90
N PHE A 9 3.85 7.89 8.70
CA PHE A 9 2.43 8.07 8.40
C PHE A 9 1.76 6.71 8.10
N LEU A 10 0.66 6.44 8.80
CA LEU A 10 -0.18 5.26 8.69
C LEU A 10 -1.41 5.56 7.81
N PRO A 11 -1.50 4.99 6.60
CA PRO A 11 -2.68 5.13 5.75
C PRO A 11 -3.86 4.31 6.30
N SER A 12 -5.05 4.89 6.24
CA SER A 12 -6.33 4.22 6.59
C SER A 12 -7.31 4.19 5.42
N GLU A 13 -7.24 5.18 4.53
CA GLU A 13 -8.04 5.25 3.30
C GLU A 13 -7.15 5.63 2.13
N ILE A 14 -7.42 5.03 0.97
CA ILE A 14 -6.72 5.32 -0.28
C ILE A 14 -7.78 5.46 -1.39
N SER A 15 -7.67 6.50 -2.19
CA SER A 15 -8.42 6.66 -3.44
C SER A 15 -7.42 6.84 -4.57
N VAL A 16 -7.58 6.07 -5.64
CA VAL A 16 -6.64 6.03 -6.77
C VAL A 16 -7.37 6.41 -8.05
N ASP A 17 -6.72 7.24 -8.84
CA ASP A 17 -7.10 7.57 -10.22
C ASP A 17 -5.96 7.11 -11.15
N LEU A 18 -6.32 6.24 -12.10
CA LEU A 18 -5.37 5.60 -13.01
C LEU A 18 -5.44 6.31 -14.37
N GLY A 19 -4.36 7.01 -14.71
CA GLY A 19 -4.14 7.55 -16.05
C GLY A 19 -3.36 6.56 -16.93
N PRO A 20 -3.20 6.86 -18.24
CA PRO A 20 -2.47 6.00 -19.18
C PRO A 20 -0.99 5.79 -18.81
N GLU A 21 -0.34 6.80 -18.23
CA GLU A 21 1.09 6.77 -17.86
C GLU A 21 1.34 7.27 -16.44
N SER A 22 0.28 7.48 -15.66
CA SER A 22 0.38 8.04 -14.32
C SER A 22 -0.63 7.41 -13.38
N VAL A 23 -0.27 7.41 -12.11
CA VAL A 23 -1.16 7.01 -11.02
C VAL A 23 -1.21 8.18 -10.06
N ASN A 24 -2.40 8.74 -9.89
CA ASN A 24 -2.64 9.74 -8.86
C ASN A 24 -3.35 9.07 -7.71
N ALA A 25 -2.90 9.31 -6.49
CA ALA A 25 -3.53 8.75 -5.30
C ALA A 25 -3.70 9.82 -4.24
N ARG A 26 -4.85 9.78 -3.55
CA ARG A 26 -5.08 10.51 -2.31
C ARG A 26 -5.10 9.51 -1.17
N ILE A 27 -4.27 9.76 -0.17
CA ILE A 27 -4.16 8.93 1.02
C ILE A 27 -4.63 9.75 2.22
N LYS A 28 -5.46 9.15 3.09
CA LYS A 28 -5.80 9.70 4.40
C LYS A 28 -5.33 8.76 5.49
N GLY A 29 -5.03 9.33 6.65
CA GLY A 29 -4.42 8.61 7.75
C GLY A 29 -3.87 9.56 8.80
N GLU A 30 -2.98 9.05 9.64
CA GLU A 30 -2.37 9.78 10.74
C GLU A 30 -0.91 9.38 10.95
N ILE A 31 -0.16 10.17 11.71
CA ILE A 31 1.18 9.78 12.14
C ILE A 31 1.07 8.70 13.20
N PHE A 32 1.97 7.73 13.15
CA PHE A 32 2.11 6.69 14.14
C PHE A 32 2.23 7.25 15.56
N ASP A 33 1.57 6.57 16.48
CA ASP A 33 1.60 6.85 17.92
C ASP A 33 1.70 5.51 18.63
N GLU A 34 2.82 5.27 19.29
CA GLU A 34 3.16 4.03 19.97
C GLU A 34 2.20 3.69 21.13
N ASN A 35 1.48 4.68 21.68
CA ASN A 35 0.53 4.46 22.76
C ASN A 35 -0.84 4.00 22.23
N ARG A 36 -1.11 4.23 20.95
CA ARG A 36 -2.40 3.97 20.31
C ARG A 36 -2.33 2.83 19.28
N HIS A 37 -1.18 2.64 18.65
CA HIS A 37 -1.00 1.76 17.52
C HIS A 37 -0.05 0.60 17.85
N LEU A 38 -0.48 -0.62 17.53
CA LEU A 38 0.33 -1.82 17.64
C LEU A 38 0.87 -2.21 16.26
N ILE A 39 2.20 -2.32 16.15
CA ILE A 39 2.83 -2.90 14.95
C ILE A 39 2.82 -4.43 15.11
N GLN A 40 2.05 -5.11 14.26
CA GLN A 40 2.00 -6.57 14.25
C GLN A 40 3.07 -7.18 13.35
N LEU A 41 3.34 -6.54 12.21
CA LEU A 41 4.30 -6.96 11.21
C LEU A 41 4.78 -5.72 10.47
N GLU A 42 6.09 -5.57 10.34
CA GLU A 42 6.68 -4.51 9.52
C GLU A 42 6.99 -5.07 8.13
N MET A 43 6.68 -4.30 7.09
CA MET A 43 7.03 -4.66 5.71
C MET A 43 8.37 -4.02 5.37
N LYS A 44 9.33 -4.79 4.86
CA LYS A 44 10.65 -4.30 4.43
C LYS A 44 10.67 -3.88 2.97
N ALA A 45 9.98 -4.62 2.11
CA ALA A 45 9.96 -4.35 0.67
C ALA A 45 8.68 -4.86 0.01
N VAL A 46 8.25 -4.16 -1.04
CA VAL A 46 7.27 -4.67 -2.01
C VAL A 46 8.05 -5.30 -3.15
N THR A 47 7.74 -6.56 -3.50
CA THR A 47 8.52 -7.31 -4.50
C THR A 47 7.66 -7.75 -5.69
N TYR A 48 8.32 -8.04 -6.81
CA TYR A 48 7.68 -8.63 -8.00
C TYR A 48 7.53 -10.17 -7.90
N HIS A 49 7.89 -10.80 -6.78
CA HIS A 49 7.72 -12.25 -6.63
C HIS A 49 6.23 -12.60 -6.67
N ASN A 50 5.88 -13.55 -7.54
CA ASN A 50 4.51 -13.95 -7.86
C ASN A 50 3.58 -12.77 -8.19
N PHE A 51 4.13 -11.67 -8.71
CA PHE A 51 3.33 -10.55 -9.15
C PHE A 51 2.44 -10.96 -10.31
N SER A 52 1.14 -10.75 -10.16
CA SER A 52 0.16 -10.94 -11.23
C SER A 52 -1.00 -9.99 -11.06
N ILE A 53 -1.59 -9.60 -12.20
CA ILE A 53 -2.86 -8.90 -12.26
C ILE A 53 -3.76 -9.71 -13.17
N SER A 54 -4.97 -10.03 -12.71
CA SER A 54 -6.02 -10.65 -13.52
C SER A 54 -7.28 -9.79 -13.46
N GLU A 55 -8.07 -9.85 -14.51
CA GLU A 55 -9.40 -9.23 -14.56
C GLU A 55 -10.44 -10.34 -14.70
N GLU A 56 -11.41 -10.37 -13.80
CA GLU A 56 -12.53 -11.30 -13.84
C GLU A 56 -13.84 -10.54 -13.59
N ASN A 57 -14.78 -10.63 -14.53
CA ASN A 57 -16.08 -9.95 -14.46
C ASN A 57 -15.99 -8.42 -14.23
N GLY A 58 -15.00 -7.76 -14.85
CA GLY A 58 -14.76 -6.33 -14.69
C GLY A 58 -14.12 -5.93 -13.36
N ILE A 59 -13.66 -6.91 -12.56
CA ILE A 59 -12.94 -6.69 -11.30
C ILE A 59 -11.49 -7.07 -11.49
N PHE A 60 -10.59 -6.13 -11.23
CA PHE A 60 -9.15 -6.40 -11.21
C PHE A 60 -8.73 -6.99 -9.87
N ARG A 61 -7.92 -8.04 -9.92
CA ARG A 61 -7.26 -8.66 -8.78
C ARG A 61 -5.75 -8.62 -8.98
N ALA A 62 -5.04 -8.01 -8.03
CA ALA A 62 -3.59 -8.04 -7.97
C ALA A 62 -3.11 -9.02 -6.90
N THR A 63 -2.06 -9.77 -7.20
CA THR A 63 -1.33 -10.64 -6.25
C THR A 63 0.13 -10.26 -6.28
N PHE A 64 0.76 -10.15 -5.11
CA PHE A 64 2.19 -9.90 -4.96
C PHE A 64 2.65 -10.37 -3.57
N VAL A 65 3.96 -10.54 -3.41
CA VAL A 65 4.58 -10.90 -2.13
C VAL A 65 5.35 -9.70 -1.57
N VAL A 66 5.11 -9.43 -0.30
CA VAL A 66 5.89 -8.48 0.50
C VAL A 66 6.96 -9.22 1.29
N ASP A 67 8.14 -8.63 1.37
CA ASP A 67 9.18 -9.03 2.30
C ASP A 67 8.91 -8.37 3.65
N VAL A 68 9.06 -9.12 4.74
CA VAL A 68 8.71 -8.73 6.11
C VAL A 68 9.87 -8.99 7.06
#